data_AF-A0A226DWG8-F1
#
_entry.id   AF-A0A226DWG8-F1
#
_cell.length_a   1.000
_cell.length_b   1.000
_cell.length_c   1.000
_cell.angle_alpha   90.00
_cell.angle_beta   90.00
_cell.angle_gamma   90.00
#
_symmetry.space_group_name_H-M   'P 1'
#
loop_
_entity.id
_entity.type
_entity.pdbx_description
1 polymer ?
#
loop_
_entity_poly.entity_id
_entity_poly.type
_entity_poly.pdbx_seq_one_letter_code
_entity_poly.pdbx_strand_id
1 'polypeptide(L)'
;MATPSMASGFRKYSSKFNLFFEPAITWDSKNEGLVFRQISDSKTTLAWHISMLITVDLLGLGSSVYVLSDQYFRNHGNLTDSLMIWFFAICDFYAFTLHFLVSFYGKEAVNGWNEMKKWSVKFRNPDYTEELPYPDITISSKLDIILTCVIRFYGALPFMLTFSSMVMSFDNYYFIVQSISSTLGLNCFSTWILHSFRFGTLLINTLTFAYTSTFIGSKYYTRFQEFGTLTAICLGMLVCAIANFVTVKGFNVLPGPIYVVFPAISASILVFMNSIMPYGNGVYKEIFEEVRLFRGA
;
A
#
# COMPACT_ATOMS: atom_id res chain seq x y z
N MET A 1 -10.01 16.53 3.79
CA MET A 1 -9.25 17.57 3.07
C MET A 1 -7.76 17.30 3.29
N ALA A 2 -6.89 17.48 2.29
CA ALA A 2 -5.46 17.54 2.58
C ALA A 2 -5.18 18.89 3.25
N THR A 3 -4.86 18.90 4.54
CA THR A 3 -4.36 20.11 5.20
C THR A 3 -3.13 20.64 4.43
N PRO A 4 -2.75 21.93 4.57
CA PRO A 4 -1.47 22.41 4.04
C PRO A 4 -0.30 21.50 4.46
N SER A 5 -0.37 20.94 5.67
CA SER A 5 0.47 19.86 6.19
C SER A 5 0.44 18.61 5.29
N MET A 6 -0.73 18.04 5.01
CA MET A 6 -0.87 16.89 4.11
C MET A 6 -0.42 17.18 2.67
N ALA A 7 -0.78 18.33 2.09
CA ALA A 7 -0.36 18.72 0.75
C ALA A 7 1.17 18.89 0.68
N SER A 8 1.79 19.43 1.72
CA SER A 8 3.26 19.48 1.84
C SER A 8 3.87 18.08 1.99
N GLY A 9 3.18 17.17 2.69
CA GLY A 9 3.53 15.75 2.79
C GLY A 9 3.52 15.06 1.42
N PHE A 10 2.42 15.20 0.67
CA PHE A 10 2.32 14.69 -0.70
C PHE A 10 3.40 15.28 -1.60
N ARG A 11 3.63 16.60 -1.56
CA ARG A 11 4.67 17.25 -2.37
C ARG A 11 6.08 16.75 -2.01
N LYS A 12 6.36 16.57 -0.72
CA LYS A 12 7.66 16.07 -0.23
C LYS A 12 7.88 14.59 -0.55
N TYR A 13 6.82 13.80 -0.60
CA TYR A 13 6.90 12.40 -0.96
C TYR A 13 6.93 12.21 -2.47
N SER A 14 6.06 12.90 -3.22
CA SER A 14 6.03 12.86 -4.68
C SER A 14 7.37 13.26 -5.29
N SER A 15 8.07 14.24 -4.71
CA SER A 15 9.40 14.64 -5.18
C SER A 15 10.46 13.56 -4.97
N LYS A 16 10.35 12.74 -3.91
CA LYS A 16 11.24 11.58 -3.69
C LYS A 16 10.92 10.42 -4.62
N PHE A 17 9.73 10.38 -5.22
CA PHE A 17 9.29 9.30 -6.09
C PHE A 17 9.72 9.47 -7.56
N ASN A 18 10.23 10.64 -7.94
CA ASN A 18 10.78 10.88 -9.28
C ASN A 18 12.14 10.19 -9.53
N LEU A 19 12.63 9.35 -8.61
CA LEU A 19 13.98 8.79 -8.69
C LEU A 19 14.16 7.72 -9.78
N PHE A 20 13.11 6.99 -10.18
CA PHE A 20 13.26 5.90 -11.14
C PHE A 20 12.19 5.91 -12.24
N PHE A 21 10.91 5.82 -11.88
CA PHE A 21 9.80 5.82 -12.84
C PHE A 21 8.64 6.64 -12.31
N GLU A 22 7.99 7.39 -13.20
CA GLU A 22 6.83 8.20 -12.82
C GLU A 22 5.58 7.33 -12.89
N PRO A 23 4.85 7.12 -11.78
CA PRO A 23 3.66 6.27 -11.79
C PRO A 23 2.56 6.86 -12.68
N ALA A 24 1.64 6.00 -13.14
CA ALA A 24 0.51 6.43 -13.99
C ALA A 24 -0.39 7.48 -13.33
N ILE A 25 -0.43 7.53 -12.00
CA ILE A 25 -1.14 8.57 -11.26
C ILE A 25 -0.15 9.37 -10.42
N THR A 26 -0.10 10.68 -10.65
CA THR A 26 0.77 11.61 -9.93
C THR A 26 -0.02 12.74 -9.28
N TRP A 27 0.60 13.39 -8.30
CA TRP A 27 0.09 14.61 -7.70
C TRP A 27 0.60 15.83 -8.47
N ASP A 28 -0.32 16.62 -9.02
CA ASP A 28 -0.05 17.92 -9.60
C ASP A 28 -0.08 18.98 -8.52
N SER A 29 1.11 19.48 -8.16
CA SER A 29 1.29 20.48 -7.11
C SER A 29 0.76 21.87 -7.47
N LYS A 30 0.58 22.17 -8.77
CA LYS A 30 0.08 23.46 -9.26
C LYS A 30 -1.44 23.53 -9.17
N ASN A 31 -2.11 22.46 -9.59
CA ASN A 31 -3.56 22.35 -9.54
C ASN A 31 -4.06 21.70 -8.23
N GLU A 32 -3.13 21.27 -7.37
CA GLU A 32 -3.39 20.50 -6.16
C GLU A 32 -4.34 19.31 -6.41
N GLY A 33 -4.15 18.65 -7.55
CA GLY A 33 -5.04 17.61 -8.04
C GLY A 33 -4.27 16.35 -8.39
N LEU A 34 -5.00 15.28 -8.68
CA LEU A 34 -4.40 14.09 -9.28
C LEU A 34 -4.38 14.25 -10.79
N VAL A 35 -3.31 13.76 -11.42
CA VAL A 35 -3.21 13.67 -12.87
C VAL A 35 -2.96 12.22 -13.24
N PHE A 36 -3.78 11.71 -14.15
CA PHE A 36 -3.53 10.43 -14.79
C PHE A 36 -2.71 10.67 -16.05
N ARG A 37 -1.56 10.02 -16.17
CA ARG A 37 -0.74 10.02 -17.38
C ARG A 37 -1.00 8.73 -18.13
N GLN A 38 -1.38 8.83 -19.40
CA GLN A 38 -1.51 7.64 -20.23
C GLN A 38 -0.13 7.08 -20.56
N ILE A 39 -0.10 5.79 -20.91
CA ILE A 39 1.12 5.09 -21.35
C ILE A 39 1.79 5.82 -22.52
N SER A 40 0.99 6.41 -23.41
CA SER A 40 1.44 7.20 -24.57
C SER A 40 2.08 8.54 -24.23
N ASP A 41 1.80 9.09 -23.04
CA ASP A 41 2.08 10.50 -22.75
C ASP A 41 3.51 10.73 -22.25
N SER A 42 4.15 9.71 -21.67
CA SER A 42 5.50 9.83 -21.13
C SER A 42 6.28 8.50 -21.16
N LYS A 43 7.55 8.58 -21.57
CA LYS A 43 8.50 7.46 -21.50
C LYS A 43 8.70 6.95 -20.06
N THR A 44 8.63 7.85 -19.07
CA THR A 44 8.78 7.49 -17.65
C THR A 44 7.59 6.67 -17.16
N THR A 45 6.38 7.01 -17.60
CA THR A 45 5.15 6.26 -17.29
C THR A 45 5.11 4.92 -18.01
N LEU A 46 5.53 4.87 -19.28
CA LEU A 46 5.71 3.59 -19.99
C LEU A 46 6.70 2.68 -19.26
N ALA A 47 7.84 3.22 -18.82
CA ALA A 47 8.84 2.45 -18.09
C ALA A 47 8.30 1.94 -16.73
N TRP A 48 7.44 2.72 -16.06
CA TRP A 48 6.72 2.26 -14.86
C TRP A 48 5.83 1.04 -15.16
N HIS A 49 5.00 1.10 -16.21
CA HIS A 49 4.14 -0.04 -16.60
C HIS A 49 4.94 -1.27 -17.00
N ILE A 50 6.04 -1.10 -17.74
CA ILE A 50 6.93 -2.21 -18.09
C ILE A 50 7.56 -2.80 -16.83
N SER A 51 8.00 -1.96 -15.89
CA SER A 51 8.53 -2.43 -14.61
C SER A 51 7.48 -3.24 -13.85
N MET A 52 6.25 -2.74 -13.73
CA MET A 52 5.15 -3.45 -13.07
C MET A 52 4.83 -4.79 -13.74
N LEU A 53 4.73 -4.78 -15.07
CA LEU A 53 4.48 -5.99 -15.86
C LEU A 53 5.57 -7.05 -15.61
N ILE A 54 6.84 -6.64 -15.61
CA ILE A 54 7.95 -7.59 -15.41
C ILE A 54 7.99 -8.06 -13.95
N THR A 55 8.03 -7.14 -12.99
CA THR A 55 8.38 -7.50 -11.61
C THR A 55 7.21 -8.01 -10.80
N VAL A 56 6.00 -7.47 -11.01
CA VAL A 56 4.79 -7.86 -10.29
C VAL A 56 4.03 -8.93 -11.06
N ASP A 57 3.71 -8.66 -12.33
CA ASP A 57 2.78 -9.53 -13.06
C ASP A 57 3.47 -10.82 -13.53
N LEU A 58 4.65 -10.73 -14.15
CA LEU A 58 5.34 -11.90 -14.68
C LEU A 58 6.15 -12.61 -13.59
N LEU A 59 7.06 -11.91 -12.92
CA LEU A 59 7.95 -12.52 -11.94
C LEU A 59 7.24 -12.83 -10.61
N GLY A 60 6.43 -11.91 -10.09
CA GLY A 60 5.63 -12.12 -8.88
C GLY A 60 4.67 -13.28 -9.06
N LEU A 61 3.63 -13.10 -9.87
CA LEU A 61 2.60 -14.12 -10.10
C LEU A 61 3.20 -15.44 -10.62
N GLY A 62 4.14 -15.37 -11.56
CA GLY A 62 4.81 -16.55 -12.11
C GLY A 62 5.57 -17.35 -11.05
N SER A 63 6.25 -16.66 -10.12
CA SER A 63 6.90 -17.30 -8.98
C SER A 63 5.89 -17.96 -8.04
N SER A 64 4.76 -17.30 -7.76
CA SER A 64 3.71 -17.88 -6.91
C SER A 64 3.12 -19.14 -7.55
N VAL A 65 2.81 -19.10 -8.86
CA VAL A 65 2.29 -20.26 -9.60
C VAL A 65 3.29 -21.40 -9.63
N TYR A 66 4.57 -21.10 -9.87
CA TYR A 66 5.64 -22.10 -9.86
C TYR A 66 5.73 -22.80 -8.50
N VAL A 67 5.81 -22.05 -7.42
CA VAL A 67 5.98 -22.61 -6.07
C VAL A 67 4.73 -23.37 -5.63
N LEU A 68 3.52 -22.87 -5.94
CA LEU A 68 2.27 -23.59 -5.66
C LEU A 68 2.19 -24.91 -6.44
N SER A 69 2.62 -24.90 -7.71
CA SER A 69 2.67 -26.12 -8.53
C SER A 69 3.68 -27.12 -7.98
N ASP A 70 4.89 -26.65 -7.62
CA ASP A 70 5.92 -27.51 -7.04
C ASP A 70 5.45 -28.15 -5.72
N GLN A 71 4.82 -27.38 -4.83
CA GLN A 71 4.22 -27.90 -3.60
C GLN A 71 3.13 -28.95 -3.87
N TYR A 72 2.24 -28.67 -4.84
CA TYR A 72 1.15 -29.58 -5.19
C TYR A 72 1.68 -30.93 -5.69
N PHE A 73 2.69 -30.93 -6.55
CA PHE A 73 3.22 -32.17 -7.13
C PHE A 73 4.20 -32.92 -6.23
N ARG A 74 4.99 -32.21 -5.41
CA ARG A 74 6.04 -32.84 -4.60
C ARG A 74 5.62 -33.15 -3.17
N ASN A 75 4.50 -32.60 -2.68
CA ASN A 75 3.91 -32.89 -1.36
C ASN A 75 4.93 -32.88 -0.19
N HIS A 76 5.86 -31.92 -0.19
CA HIS A 76 6.99 -31.86 0.75
C HIS A 76 7.05 -30.59 1.62
N GLY A 77 5.97 -29.83 1.71
CA GLY A 77 5.95 -28.60 2.51
C GLY A 77 5.55 -28.82 3.97
N ASN A 78 6.28 -28.21 4.91
CA ASN A 78 5.69 -27.88 6.21
C ASN A 78 4.50 -26.94 5.97
N LEU A 79 3.39 -27.15 6.69
CA LEU A 79 2.18 -26.33 6.58
C LEU A 79 2.49 -24.83 6.65
N THR A 80 3.46 -24.42 7.47
CA THR A 80 3.91 -23.03 7.58
C THR A 80 4.42 -22.47 6.25
N ASP A 81 5.28 -23.21 5.55
CA ASP A 81 5.85 -22.76 4.28
C ASP A 81 4.77 -22.65 3.22
N SER A 82 3.85 -23.61 3.19
CA SER A 82 2.69 -23.58 2.29
C SER A 82 1.78 -22.38 2.55
N LEU A 83 1.44 -22.09 3.81
CA LEU A 83 0.63 -20.92 4.15
C LEU A 83 1.33 -19.60 3.78
N MET A 84 2.65 -19.50 4.00
CA MET A 84 3.42 -18.31 3.60
C MET A 84 3.41 -18.13 2.08
N ILE A 85 3.59 -19.20 1.32
CA ILE A 85 3.54 -19.18 -0.14
C ILE A 85 2.15 -18.75 -0.63
N TRP A 86 1.08 -19.31 -0.07
CA TRP A 86 -0.29 -18.88 -0.37
C TRP A 86 -0.53 -17.41 -0.06
N PHE A 87 -0.01 -16.93 1.07
CA PHE A 87 -0.09 -15.52 1.43
C PHE A 87 0.59 -14.63 0.39
N PHE A 88 1.84 -14.94 0.01
CA PHE A 88 2.53 -14.18 -1.02
C PHE A 88 1.82 -14.26 -2.37
N ALA A 89 1.27 -15.42 -2.75
CA ALA A 89 0.48 -15.57 -3.97
C ALA A 89 -0.75 -14.66 -4.00
N ILE A 90 -1.47 -14.56 -2.88
CA ILE A 90 -2.63 -13.66 -2.76
C ILE A 90 -2.18 -12.20 -2.85
N CYS A 91 -1.07 -11.84 -2.21
CA CYS A 91 -0.49 -10.49 -2.29
C CYS A 91 -0.06 -10.14 -3.72
N ASP A 92 0.62 -11.04 -4.42
CA ASP A 92 1.06 -10.87 -5.81
C ASP A 92 -0.16 -10.73 -6.74
N PHE A 93 -1.19 -11.56 -6.56
CA PHE A 93 -2.44 -11.46 -7.33
C PHE A 93 -3.18 -10.14 -7.08
N TYR A 94 -3.18 -9.66 -5.84
CA TYR A 94 -3.74 -8.34 -5.52
C TYR A 94 -2.96 -7.21 -6.20
N ALA A 95 -1.62 -7.27 -6.17
CA ALA A 95 -0.77 -6.28 -6.82
C ALA A 95 -0.96 -6.28 -8.36
N PHE A 96 -1.06 -7.46 -8.98
CA PHE A 96 -1.44 -7.63 -10.38
C PHE A 96 -2.79 -6.99 -10.70
N THR A 97 -3.82 -7.33 -9.91
CA THR A 97 -5.18 -6.77 -10.10
C THR A 97 -5.15 -5.26 -10.00
N LEU A 98 -4.36 -4.73 -9.08
CA LEU A 98 -4.23 -3.30 -8.87
C LEU A 98 -3.52 -2.59 -10.03
N HIS A 99 -2.44 -3.18 -10.55
CA HIS A 99 -1.79 -2.70 -11.76
C HIS A 99 -2.76 -2.65 -12.94
N PHE A 100 -3.54 -3.72 -13.14
CA PHE A 100 -4.59 -3.78 -14.15
C PHE A 100 -5.63 -2.66 -13.95
N LEU A 101 -6.20 -2.52 -12.75
CA LEU A 101 -7.22 -1.51 -12.47
C LEU A 101 -6.70 -0.09 -12.67
N VAL A 102 -5.46 0.21 -12.27
CA VAL A 102 -4.85 1.53 -12.52
C VAL A 102 -4.65 1.76 -14.01
N SER A 103 -4.27 0.73 -14.77
CA SER A 103 -4.02 0.85 -16.21
C SER A 103 -5.30 1.13 -17.00
N PHE A 104 -6.40 0.46 -16.66
CA PHE A 104 -7.66 0.56 -17.41
C PHE A 104 -8.62 1.63 -16.88
N TYR A 105 -8.66 1.84 -15.56
CA TYR A 105 -9.64 2.71 -14.90
C TYR A 105 -9.00 3.87 -14.12
N GLY A 106 -7.68 4.02 -14.19
CA GLY A 106 -6.96 5.04 -13.45
C GLY A 106 -7.40 6.45 -13.81
N LYS A 107 -7.73 6.71 -15.08
CA LYS A 107 -8.18 8.01 -15.58
C LYS A 107 -9.51 8.43 -14.96
N GLU A 108 -10.50 7.56 -15.03
CA GLU A 108 -11.84 7.77 -14.48
C GLU A 108 -11.75 7.94 -12.97
N ALA A 109 -10.91 7.14 -12.32
CA ALA A 109 -10.72 7.22 -10.89
C ALA A 109 -9.99 8.50 -10.45
N VAL A 110 -9.11 9.07 -11.29
CA VAL A 110 -8.50 10.40 -11.08
C VAL A 110 -9.52 11.51 -11.29
N ASN A 111 -10.32 11.43 -12.35
CA ASN A 111 -11.37 12.41 -12.63
C ASN A 111 -12.40 12.45 -11.49
N GLY A 112 -12.86 11.29 -11.05
CA GLY A 112 -13.78 11.18 -9.91
C GLY A 112 -13.21 11.81 -8.64
N TRP A 113 -11.92 11.60 -8.35
CA TRP A 113 -11.25 12.27 -7.23
C TRP A 113 -11.23 13.79 -7.37
N ASN A 114 -10.83 14.30 -8.52
CA ASN A 114 -10.73 15.73 -8.75
C ASN A 114 -12.12 16.40 -8.68
N GLU A 115 -13.17 15.75 -9.19
CA GLU A 115 -14.55 16.23 -9.04
C GLU A 115 -15.00 16.23 -7.58
N MET A 116 -14.72 15.17 -6.81
CA MET A 116 -15.01 15.15 -5.37
C MET A 116 -14.30 16.29 -4.64
N LYS A 117 -13.06 16.60 -5.00
CA LYS A 117 -12.34 17.76 -4.47
C LYS A 117 -13.08 19.06 -4.80
N LYS A 118 -13.49 19.28 -6.05
CA LYS A 118 -14.24 20.48 -6.47
C LYS A 118 -15.55 20.63 -5.69
N TRP A 119 -16.32 19.55 -5.56
CA TRP A 119 -17.55 19.54 -4.77
C TRP A 119 -17.28 19.90 -3.30
N SER A 120 -16.23 19.35 -2.69
CA SER A 120 -15.87 19.69 -1.31
C SER A 120 -15.55 21.17 -1.10
N VAL A 121 -14.93 21.82 -2.09
CA VAL A 121 -14.67 23.27 -2.05
C VAL A 121 -15.98 24.05 -2.19
N LYS A 122 -16.86 23.61 -3.09
CA LYS A 122 -18.17 24.23 -3.32
C LYS A 122 -19.07 24.18 -2.08
N PHE A 123 -19.13 23.05 -1.37
CA PHE A 123 -19.91 22.92 -0.14
C PHE A 123 -19.34 23.71 1.04
N ARG A 124 -18.02 23.96 1.06
CA ARG A 124 -17.36 24.73 2.13
C ARG A 124 -17.51 26.24 1.99
N ASN A 125 -17.94 26.70 0.83
CA ASN A 125 -18.29 28.09 0.60
C ASN A 125 -19.79 28.11 0.32
N PRO A 126 -20.65 27.88 1.34
CA PRO A 126 -22.07 28.01 1.10
C PRO A 126 -22.36 29.45 0.69
N ASP A 127 -21.54 30.45 1.13
CA ASP A 127 -21.68 31.92 0.96
C ASP A 127 -21.49 32.63 -0.37
N TYR A 128 -22.53 32.89 -1.17
CA TYR A 128 -23.92 32.37 -1.36
C TYR A 128 -24.99 31.93 -0.26
N THR A 129 -24.71 31.39 0.94
CA THR A 129 -25.24 31.45 2.32
C THR A 129 -24.15 31.52 3.45
N GLU A 130 -24.28 32.51 4.35
CA GLU A 130 -23.44 33.03 5.46
C GLU A 130 -22.23 32.23 5.98
N GLU A 131 -21.07 32.92 6.10
CA GLU A 131 -19.89 32.52 6.90
C GLU A 131 -20.29 32.31 8.37
N LEU A 132 -20.87 31.17 8.69
CA LEU A 132 -20.92 30.69 10.06
C LEU A 132 -19.45 30.48 10.50
N PRO A 133 -19.01 31.09 11.62
CA PRO A 133 -17.70 30.84 12.16
C PRO A 133 -17.67 29.37 12.55
N TYR A 134 -17.06 28.56 11.69
CA TYR A 134 -16.71 27.21 12.06
C TYR A 134 -15.92 27.33 13.35
N PRO A 135 -16.23 26.50 14.37
CA PRO A 135 -15.31 26.39 15.49
C PRO A 135 -13.94 26.15 14.85
N ASP A 136 -12.96 26.93 15.27
CA ASP A 136 -11.56 26.69 14.92
C ASP A 136 -11.24 25.31 15.47
N ILE A 137 -11.60 24.28 14.69
CA ILE A 137 -11.16 22.92 14.86
C ILE A 137 -9.70 23.05 14.50
N THR A 138 -8.96 23.55 15.47
CA THR A 138 -7.53 23.39 15.62
C THR A 138 -7.36 21.90 15.57
N ILE A 139 -7.14 21.41 14.34
CA ILE A 139 -6.77 20.04 14.07
C ILE A 139 -5.62 19.82 15.03
N SER A 140 -5.90 19.00 16.04
CA SER A 140 -5.03 18.87 17.19
C SER A 140 -3.64 18.63 16.67
N SER A 141 -2.67 19.43 17.11
CA SER A 141 -1.26 19.28 16.71
C SER A 141 -0.78 17.82 16.87
N LYS A 142 -1.42 17.05 17.75
CA LYS A 142 -1.21 15.61 17.92
C LYS A 142 -1.58 14.77 16.69
N LEU A 143 -2.70 15.06 16.01
CA LEU A 143 -3.12 14.31 14.81
C LEU A 143 -2.14 14.52 13.65
N ASP A 144 -1.70 15.76 13.43
CA ASP A 144 -0.69 16.06 12.41
C ASP A 144 0.65 15.35 12.70
N ILE A 145 1.06 15.29 13.98
CA ILE A 145 2.25 14.54 14.39
C ILE A 145 2.07 13.05 14.12
N ILE A 146 0.92 12.46 14.50
CA ILE A 146 0.65 11.03 14.26
C ILE A 146 0.66 10.73 12.77
N LEU A 147 -0.06 11.51 11.97
CA LEU A 147 -0.13 11.30 10.52
C LEU A 147 1.26 11.44 9.87
N THR A 148 2.06 12.42 10.31
CA THR A 148 3.45 12.57 9.86
C THR A 148 4.30 11.35 10.21
N CYS A 149 4.18 10.83 11.43
CA CYS A 149 4.90 9.62 11.85
C CYS A 149 4.48 8.39 11.03
N VAL A 150 3.18 8.23 10.77
CA VAL A 150 2.64 7.14 9.94
C VAL A 150 3.22 7.22 8.52
N ILE A 151 3.16 8.39 7.88
CA ILE A 151 3.70 8.57 6.52
C ILE A 151 5.21 8.27 6.50
N ARG A 152 5.98 8.74 7.50
CA ARG A 152 7.41 8.45 7.64
C ARG A 152 7.68 6.95 7.76
N PHE A 153 6.90 6.26 8.58
CA PHE A 153 6.99 4.82 8.76
C PHE A 153 6.70 4.06 7.45
N TYR A 154 5.64 4.43 6.73
CA TYR A 154 5.32 3.87 5.40
C TYR A 154 6.45 4.11 4.39
N GLY A 155 7.14 5.26 4.47
CA GLY A 155 8.31 5.52 3.63
C GLY A 155 9.52 4.61 3.94
N ALA A 156 9.69 4.18 5.19
CA ALA A 156 10.75 3.27 5.60
C ALA A 156 10.38 1.78 5.40
N LEU A 157 9.08 1.48 5.34
CA LEU A 157 8.54 0.12 5.28
C LEU A 157 9.12 -0.74 4.14
N PRO A 158 9.28 -0.26 2.89
CA PRO A 158 9.86 -1.06 1.80
C PRO A 158 11.25 -1.61 2.12
N PHE A 159 12.09 -0.80 2.74
CA PHE A 159 13.46 -1.19 3.11
C PHE A 159 13.44 -2.21 4.23
N MET A 160 12.60 -2.01 5.25
CA MET A 160 12.46 -2.97 6.35
C MET A 160 11.90 -4.32 5.86
N LEU A 161 10.88 -4.29 5.00
CA LEU A 161 10.29 -5.51 4.43
C LEU A 161 11.28 -6.24 3.52
N THR A 162 11.99 -5.52 2.66
CA THR A 162 13.01 -6.12 1.77
C THR A 162 14.11 -6.78 2.60
N PHE A 163 14.66 -6.07 3.59
CA PHE A 163 15.71 -6.60 4.44
C PHE A 163 15.23 -7.81 5.25
N SER A 164 14.04 -7.74 5.84
CA SER A 164 13.44 -8.87 6.57
C SER A 164 13.24 -10.08 5.68
N SER A 165 12.73 -9.90 4.46
CA SER A 165 12.52 -10.98 3.49
C SER A 165 13.84 -11.63 3.08
N MET A 166 14.89 -10.83 2.87
CA MET A 166 16.24 -11.34 2.57
C MET A 166 16.81 -12.18 3.70
N VAL A 167 16.75 -11.69 4.94
CA VAL A 167 17.30 -12.37 6.12
C VAL A 167 16.54 -13.65 6.43
N MET A 168 15.20 -13.60 6.41
CA MET A 168 14.37 -14.74 6.76
C MET A 168 14.17 -15.71 5.59
N SER A 169 14.58 -15.34 4.39
CA SER A 169 14.29 -16.11 3.16
C SER A 169 12.80 -16.33 2.92
N PHE A 170 11.97 -15.40 3.41
CA PHE A 170 10.52 -15.43 3.30
C PHE A 170 10.05 -14.65 2.07
N ASP A 171 10.35 -15.19 0.89
CA ASP A 171 9.77 -14.74 -0.37
C ASP A 171 9.87 -15.83 -1.45
N ASN A 172 9.02 -15.73 -2.47
CA ASN A 172 8.96 -16.69 -3.57
C ASN A 172 10.26 -16.72 -4.40
N TYR A 173 10.97 -15.59 -4.50
CA TYR A 173 12.21 -15.50 -5.28
C TYR A 173 13.34 -16.31 -4.66
N TYR A 174 13.38 -16.46 -3.34
CA TYR A 174 14.36 -17.31 -2.66
C TYR A 174 14.31 -18.75 -3.20
N PHE A 175 13.11 -19.35 -3.29
CA PHE A 175 12.94 -20.72 -3.77
C PHE A 175 13.40 -20.88 -5.22
N ILE A 176 13.11 -19.89 -6.08
CA ILE A 176 13.59 -19.88 -7.46
C ILE A 176 15.11 -19.81 -7.50
N VAL A 177 15.72 -18.90 -6.74
CA VAL A 177 17.19 -18.77 -6.69
C VAL A 177 17.85 -20.07 -6.22
N GLN A 178 17.29 -20.72 -5.18
CA GLN A 178 17.80 -22.01 -4.69
C GLN A 178 17.62 -23.13 -5.72
N SER A 179 16.48 -23.17 -6.40
CA SER A 179 16.20 -24.17 -7.43
C SER A 179 17.15 -24.02 -8.62
N ILE A 180 17.39 -22.79 -9.10
CA ILE A 180 18.36 -22.52 -10.17
C ILE A 180 19.78 -22.89 -9.73
N SER A 181 20.18 -22.46 -8.52
CA SER A 181 21.52 -22.70 -7.98
C SER A 181 21.82 -24.20 -7.86
N SER A 182 20.89 -24.97 -7.30
CA SER A 182 21.02 -26.42 -7.15
C SER A 182 20.99 -27.17 -8.48
N THR A 183 20.09 -26.78 -9.39
CA THR A 183 19.95 -27.45 -10.71
C THR A 183 21.17 -27.26 -11.60
N LEU A 184 21.79 -26.07 -11.56
CA LEU A 184 22.94 -25.73 -12.40
C LEU A 184 24.29 -25.97 -11.70
N GLY A 185 24.30 -26.35 -10.42
CA GLY A 185 25.53 -26.50 -9.65
C GLY A 185 26.34 -25.21 -9.54
N LEU A 186 25.66 -24.07 -9.30
CA LEU A 186 26.30 -22.75 -9.30
C LEU A 186 27.31 -22.59 -8.15
N ASN A 187 28.42 -21.91 -8.42
CA ASN A 187 29.38 -21.55 -7.38
C ASN A 187 28.85 -20.40 -6.48
N CYS A 188 29.58 -20.12 -5.39
CA CYS A 188 29.22 -19.10 -4.41
C CYS A 188 29.04 -17.71 -5.04
N PHE A 189 29.95 -17.32 -5.93
CA PHE A 189 29.90 -16.02 -6.61
C PHE A 189 28.64 -15.86 -7.48
N SER A 190 28.29 -16.89 -8.25
CA SER A 190 27.10 -16.89 -9.10
C SER A 190 25.81 -16.85 -8.25
N THR A 191 25.80 -17.57 -7.13
CA THR A 191 24.67 -17.53 -6.18
C THR A 191 24.53 -16.15 -5.53
N TRP A 192 25.63 -15.47 -5.22
CA TRP A 192 25.61 -14.10 -4.71
C TRP A 192 25.06 -13.09 -5.73
N ILE A 193 25.38 -13.27 -7.01
CA ILE A 193 24.78 -12.48 -8.11
C ILE A 193 23.26 -12.70 -8.16
N LEU A 194 22.79 -13.95 -8.09
CA LEU A 194 21.35 -14.24 -8.07
C LEU A 194 20.65 -13.61 -6.86
N HIS A 195 21.27 -13.64 -5.67
CA HIS A 195 20.71 -12.99 -4.50
C HIS A 195 20.70 -11.46 -4.60
N SER A 196 21.65 -10.87 -5.33
CA SER A 196 21.64 -9.44 -5.64
C SER A 196 20.47 -9.07 -6.57
N PHE A 197 20.19 -9.90 -7.58
CA PHE A 197 18.99 -9.74 -8.42
C PHE A 197 17.70 -9.92 -7.62
N ARG A 198 17.64 -10.91 -6.72
CA ARG A 198 16.51 -11.09 -5.77
C ARG A 198 16.29 -9.84 -4.93
N PHE A 199 17.35 -9.28 -4.34
CA PHE A 199 17.26 -8.05 -3.55
C PHE A 199 16.71 -6.89 -4.38
N GLY A 200 17.23 -6.68 -5.60
CA GLY A 200 16.75 -5.63 -6.49
C GLY A 200 15.26 -5.78 -6.84
N THR A 201 14.83 -7.01 -7.16
CA THR A 201 13.43 -7.32 -7.49
C THR A 201 12.50 -7.09 -6.31
N LEU A 202 12.88 -7.58 -5.11
CA LEU A 202 12.13 -7.36 -3.88
C LEU A 202 12.03 -5.88 -3.53
N LEU A 203 13.12 -5.13 -3.68
CA LEU A 203 13.13 -3.70 -3.40
C LEU A 203 12.19 -2.95 -4.34
N ILE A 204 12.24 -3.23 -5.65
CA ILE A 204 11.35 -2.62 -6.65
C ILE A 204 9.89 -2.95 -6.34
N ASN A 205 9.59 -4.22 -6.04
CA ASN A 205 8.23 -4.66 -5.74
C ASN A 205 7.68 -4.04 -4.45
N THR A 206 8.46 -4.03 -3.37
CA THR A 206 8.03 -3.45 -2.09
C THR A 206 7.90 -1.93 -2.17
N LEU A 207 8.80 -1.24 -2.88
CA LEU A 207 8.68 0.19 -3.14
C LEU A 207 7.39 0.47 -3.92
N THR A 208 7.15 -0.29 -4.99
CA THR A 208 5.97 -0.05 -5.82
C THR A 208 4.67 -0.38 -5.10
N PHE A 209 4.65 -1.44 -4.30
CA PHE A 209 3.53 -1.76 -3.42
C PHE A 209 3.28 -0.65 -2.40
N ALA A 210 4.32 -0.18 -1.70
CA ALA A 210 4.18 0.91 -0.73
C ALA A 210 3.72 2.20 -1.41
N TYR A 211 4.18 2.50 -2.62
CA TYR A 211 3.73 3.66 -3.38
C TYR A 211 2.28 3.55 -3.78
N THR A 212 1.88 2.43 -4.36
CA THR A 212 0.51 2.23 -4.83
C THR A 212 -0.46 2.16 -3.65
N SER A 213 -0.08 1.52 -2.55
CA SER A 213 -0.89 1.46 -1.32
C SER A 213 -0.97 2.80 -0.58
N THR A 214 0.12 3.57 -0.50
CA THR A 214 0.08 4.94 0.06
C THR A 214 -0.80 5.83 -0.79
N PHE A 215 -0.70 5.69 -2.12
CA PHE A 215 -1.51 6.42 -3.07
C PHE A 215 -3.01 6.08 -2.94
N ILE A 216 -3.35 4.79 -2.90
CA ILE A 216 -4.73 4.31 -2.68
C ILE A 216 -5.23 4.69 -1.31
N GLY A 217 -4.45 4.49 -0.26
CA GLY A 217 -4.76 4.91 1.10
C GLY A 217 -5.12 6.39 1.11
N SER A 218 -4.29 7.25 0.51
CA SER A 218 -4.59 8.68 0.38
C SER A 218 -5.84 8.99 -0.44
N LYS A 219 -6.16 8.17 -1.44
CA LYS A 219 -7.29 8.31 -2.37
C LYS A 219 -8.63 7.83 -1.80
N TYR A 220 -8.64 6.96 -0.79
CA TYR A 220 -9.89 6.41 -0.23
C TYR A 220 -10.19 6.85 1.19
N TYR A 221 -9.25 7.54 1.85
CA TYR A 221 -9.42 8.06 3.21
C TYR A 221 -10.56 9.07 3.41
N THR A 222 -11.24 9.51 2.33
CA THR A 222 -12.32 10.51 2.44
C THR A 222 -13.72 10.05 2.01
N ARG A 223 -13.90 8.91 1.31
CA ARG A 223 -15.26 8.42 0.97
C ARG A 223 -15.51 6.92 1.11
N PHE A 224 -14.49 6.09 1.21
CA PHE A 224 -14.64 4.66 1.53
C PHE A 224 -13.86 4.32 2.78
N GLN A 225 -14.11 5.10 3.83
CA GLN A 225 -13.64 4.74 5.16
C GLN A 225 -14.06 3.30 5.44
N GLU A 226 -15.26 2.87 5.08
CA GLU A 226 -15.74 1.50 5.32
C GLU A 226 -14.97 0.44 4.52
N PHE A 227 -14.73 0.58 3.21
CA PHE A 227 -14.02 -0.45 2.42
C PHE A 227 -12.50 -0.44 2.69
N GLY A 228 -11.89 0.72 2.88
CA GLY A 228 -10.49 0.83 3.30
C GLY A 228 -10.28 0.30 4.71
N THR A 229 -11.24 0.54 5.62
CA THR A 229 -11.27 -0.03 6.97
C THR A 229 -11.51 -1.53 6.90
N LEU A 230 -12.43 -2.03 6.06
CA LEU A 230 -12.68 -3.47 5.89
C LEU A 230 -11.50 -4.19 5.27
N THR A 231 -10.79 -3.55 4.32
CA THR A 231 -9.58 -4.09 3.69
C THR A 231 -8.41 -4.04 4.66
N ALA A 232 -8.23 -2.96 5.42
CA ALA A 232 -7.22 -2.87 6.46
C ALA A 232 -7.52 -3.80 7.66
N ILE A 233 -8.79 -4.03 7.99
CA ILE A 233 -9.25 -5.04 8.96
C ILE A 233 -9.02 -6.43 8.41
N CYS A 234 -9.35 -6.74 7.15
CA CYS A 234 -9.10 -8.05 6.56
C CYS A 234 -7.60 -8.33 6.48
N LEU A 235 -6.81 -7.38 6.00
CA LEU A 235 -5.35 -7.50 5.92
C LEU A 235 -4.73 -7.58 7.32
N GLY A 236 -5.22 -6.78 8.27
CA GLY A 236 -4.79 -6.78 9.66
C GLY A 236 -5.17 -8.05 10.42
N MET A 237 -6.39 -8.58 10.22
CA MET A 237 -6.85 -9.85 10.78
C MET A 237 -6.10 -11.04 10.16
N LEU A 238 -5.84 -11.00 8.86
CA LEU A 238 -5.05 -12.01 8.16
C LEU A 238 -3.59 -12.01 8.65
N VAL A 239 -2.97 -10.83 8.77
CA VAL A 239 -1.62 -10.66 9.34
C VAL A 239 -1.60 -11.09 10.81
N CYS A 240 -2.62 -10.77 11.62
CA CYS A 240 -2.74 -11.24 13.00
C CYS A 240 -2.93 -12.76 13.11
N ALA A 241 -3.71 -13.38 12.23
CA ALA A 241 -3.90 -14.83 12.20
C ALA A 241 -2.60 -15.56 11.85
N ILE A 242 -1.87 -15.06 10.85
CA ILE A 242 -0.56 -15.58 10.44
C ILE A 242 0.47 -15.36 11.55
N ALA A 243 0.50 -14.18 12.16
CA ALA A 243 1.42 -13.87 13.25
C ALA A 243 1.16 -14.72 14.50
N ASN A 244 -0.10 -14.90 14.93
CA ASN A 244 -0.44 -15.81 16.03
C ASN A 244 0.00 -17.25 15.72
N PHE A 245 -0.13 -17.69 14.47
CA PHE A 245 0.31 -19.02 14.06
C PHE A 245 1.84 -19.16 14.07
N VAL A 246 2.56 -18.15 13.58
CA VAL A 246 4.04 -18.09 13.61
C VAL A 246 4.56 -17.97 15.05
N THR A 247 3.89 -17.23 15.94
CA THR A 247 4.26 -17.12 17.36
C THR A 247 4.05 -18.43 18.11
N VAL A 248 2.95 -19.15 17.86
CA VAL A 248 2.67 -20.45 18.49
C VAL A 248 3.69 -21.51 18.05
N LYS A 249 4.12 -21.51 16.77
CA LYS A 249 5.15 -22.45 16.28
C LYS A 249 6.59 -22.01 16.53
N GLY A 250 6.84 -20.71 16.57
CA GLY A 250 8.15 -20.08 16.73
C GLY A 250 8.57 -19.88 18.20
N PHE A 251 7.74 -20.31 19.15
CA PHE A 251 7.95 -20.21 20.59
C PHE A 251 9.32 -20.76 21.06
N ASN A 252 9.92 -21.67 20.28
CA ASN A 252 11.21 -22.27 20.58
C ASN A 252 12.39 -21.73 19.76
N VAL A 253 12.16 -20.85 18.76
CA VAL A 253 13.18 -20.57 17.71
C VAL A 253 13.39 -19.07 17.41
N LEU A 254 12.41 -18.18 17.61
CA LEU A 254 12.53 -16.78 17.18
C LEU A 254 12.76 -15.81 18.36
N PRO A 255 13.82 -14.95 18.32
CA PRO A 255 14.12 -14.00 19.38
C PRO A 255 13.09 -12.85 19.42
N GLY A 256 13.09 -12.14 20.55
CA GLY A 256 12.17 -11.06 20.94
C GLY A 256 11.76 -9.97 19.92
N PRO A 257 12.51 -9.64 18.84
CA PRO A 257 12.11 -8.56 17.93
C PRO A 257 10.73 -8.73 17.26
N ILE A 258 10.31 -9.96 16.92
CA ILE A 258 8.96 -10.20 16.38
C ILE A 258 7.88 -9.87 17.42
N TYR A 259 8.14 -10.15 18.70
CA TYR A 259 7.23 -9.86 19.81
C TYR A 259 7.10 -8.38 20.14
N VAL A 260 8.02 -7.53 19.67
CA VAL A 260 7.95 -6.07 19.87
C VAL A 260 7.34 -5.38 18.66
N VAL A 261 7.74 -5.79 17.45
CA VAL A 261 7.24 -5.20 16.21
C VAL A 261 5.75 -5.51 15.99
N PHE A 262 5.29 -6.70 16.40
CA PHE A 262 3.92 -7.14 16.15
C PHE A 262 2.84 -6.40 16.98
N PRO A 263 2.94 -6.31 18.33
CA PRO A 263 2.04 -5.47 19.11
C PRO A 263 2.12 -4.01 18.70
N ALA A 264 3.29 -3.53 18.25
CA ALA A 264 3.44 -2.16 17.76
C ALA A 264 2.70 -1.93 16.44
N ILE A 265 2.76 -2.86 15.47
CA ILE A 265 2.01 -2.75 14.21
C ILE A 265 0.51 -2.89 14.46
N SER A 266 0.08 -3.87 15.25
CA SER A 266 -1.33 -4.06 15.59
C SER A 266 -1.89 -2.87 16.38
N ALA A 267 -1.17 -2.38 17.39
CA ALA A 267 -1.55 -1.19 18.15
C ALA A 267 -1.54 0.06 17.27
N SER A 268 -0.60 0.21 16.34
CA SER A 268 -0.58 1.37 15.43
C SER A 268 -1.76 1.34 14.45
N ILE A 269 -2.14 0.17 13.92
CA ILE A 269 -3.36 0.01 13.11
C ILE A 269 -4.59 0.31 13.96
N LEU A 270 -4.69 -0.23 15.17
CA LEU A 270 -5.82 0.00 16.07
C LEU A 270 -5.95 1.49 16.47
N VAL A 271 -4.84 2.14 16.81
CA VAL A 271 -4.78 3.57 17.12
C VAL A 271 -5.15 4.39 15.89
N PHE A 272 -4.63 4.04 14.72
CA PHE A 272 -4.94 4.73 13.47
C PHE A 272 -6.42 4.62 13.12
N MET A 273 -7.00 3.43 13.25
CA MET A 273 -8.42 3.18 13.01
C MET A 273 -9.29 3.95 14.01
N ASN A 274 -9.02 3.83 15.32
CA ASN A 274 -9.77 4.56 16.34
C ASN A 274 -9.57 6.08 16.27
N SER A 275 -8.43 6.55 15.75
CA SER A 275 -8.18 7.97 15.57
C SER A 275 -8.89 8.52 14.34
N ILE A 276 -9.13 7.73 13.29
CA ILE A 276 -9.72 8.21 12.04
C ILE A 276 -11.23 7.93 11.95
N MET A 277 -11.71 6.84 12.55
CA MET A 277 -13.13 6.46 12.57
C MET A 277 -14.07 7.59 13.03
N PRO A 278 -13.79 8.32 14.13
CA PRO A 278 -14.65 9.40 14.59
C PRO A 278 -14.76 10.55 13.58
N TYR A 279 -13.68 10.87 12.88
CA TYR A 279 -13.67 11.97 11.90
C TYR A 279 -14.49 11.65 10.67
N GLY A 280 -14.38 10.43 10.13
CA GLY A 280 -15.19 10.07 8.97
C GLY A 280 -16.67 9.82 9.30
N ASN A 281 -16.99 9.34 10.51
CA ASN A 281 -18.38 9.28 11.00
C ASN A 281 -19.00 10.68 11.18
N GLY A 282 -18.21 11.68 11.59
CA GLY A 282 -18.65 13.08 11.66
C GLY A 282 -19.01 13.64 10.29
N VAL A 283 -18.13 13.44 9.30
CA VAL A 283 -18.34 13.88 7.91
C VAL A 283 -19.56 13.21 7.28
N TYR A 284 -19.79 11.92 7.55
CA TYR A 284 -20.97 11.22 7.00
C TYR A 284 -22.29 11.79 7.55
N LYS A 285 -22.34 12.11 8.84
CA LYS A 285 -23.53 12.71 9.45
C LYS A 285 -23.84 14.09 8.88
N GLU A 286 -22.82 14.95 8.69
CA GLU A 286 -23.00 16.27 8.09
C GLU A 286 -23.54 16.16 6.64
N ILE A 287 -22.95 15.30 5.81
CA ILE A 287 -23.42 15.08 4.43
C ILE A 287 -24.86 14.54 4.41
N PHE A 288 -25.18 13.62 5.32
CA PHE A 288 -26.52 13.02 5.37
C PHE A 288 -27.59 14.02 5.83
N GLU A 289 -27.28 14.84 6.83
CA GLU A 289 -28.14 15.94 7.29
C GLU A 289 -28.36 16.97 6.17
N GLU A 290 -27.31 17.34 5.44
CA GLU A 290 -27.38 18.29 4.34
C GLU A 290 -28.26 17.76 3.18
N VAL A 291 -28.07 16.49 2.77
CA VAL A 291 -28.93 15.83 1.76
C VAL A 291 -30.38 15.73 2.23
N ARG A 292 -30.61 15.51 3.52
CA ARG A 292 -31.95 15.46 4.11
C ARG A 292 -32.63 16.83 4.05
N LEU A 293 -31.90 17.91 4.35
CA LEU A 293 -32.40 19.28 4.27
C LEU A 293 -32.74 19.66 2.81
N PHE A 294 -31.89 19.30 1.84
CA PHE A 294 -32.15 19.54 0.41
C PHE A 294 -33.34 18.77 -0.16
N ARG A 295 -33.75 17.65 0.44
CA ARG A 295 -34.94 16.90 0.01
C ARG A 295 -36.23 17.36 0.68
N GLY A 296 -36.13 18.14 1.76
CA GLY A 296 -37.28 18.64 2.53
C GLY A 296 -37.69 20.07 2.19
N ALA A 297 -36.91 20.78 1.37
CA ALA A 297 -37.19 22.11 0.83
C ALA A 297 -37.59 22.02 -0.64
#